data_AF-A0A5A7PV06-F1
#
_entry.id   AF-A0A5A7PV06-F1
#
_cell.length_a   1.000
_cell.length_b   1.000
_cell.length_c   1.000
_cell.angle_alpha   90.00
_cell.angle_beta   90.00
_cell.angle_gamma   90.00
#
_symmetry.space_group_name_H-M   'P 1'
#
loop_
_entity.id
_entity.type
_entity.pdbx_description
1 polymer ?
#
loop_
_entity_poly.entity_id
_entity_poly.type
_entity_poly.pdbx_seq_one_letter_code
_entity_poly.pdbx_strand_id
1 'polypeptide(L)'
;MSSYMSSKKTIKINPDNGIMEELRKRAEADKNDESVKDLVLLLLETALLKSGFSLDDPNTFAARIHRMLKVGLSIDEENEDGELEEEGNEESNMERGQLKNSKGIN
;
A
#
# COMPACT_ATOMS: atom_id res chain seq x y z
N MET A 1 10.13 -15.93 -16.75
CA MET A 1 11.37 -16.28 -15.99
C MET A 1 11.72 -15.15 -15.00
N SER A 2 10.84 -14.81 -14.04
CA SER A 2 11.07 -13.69 -13.10
C SER A 2 10.88 -14.06 -11.63
N SER A 3 10.46 -15.29 -11.31
CA SER A 3 10.19 -15.71 -9.92
C SER A 3 11.45 -16.09 -9.13
N TYR A 4 12.62 -16.15 -9.77
CA TYR A 4 13.86 -16.62 -9.14
C TYR A 4 14.72 -15.51 -8.49
N MET A 5 14.32 -14.24 -8.62
CA MET A 5 15.04 -13.08 -8.04
C MET A 5 14.26 -12.35 -6.95
N SER A 6 13.03 -12.77 -6.61
CA SER A 6 12.31 -12.22 -5.46
C SER A 6 12.74 -12.97 -4.18
N SER A 7 13.72 -12.43 -3.48
CA SER A 7 14.06 -12.91 -2.14
C SER A 7 12.88 -12.68 -1.19
N LYS A 8 12.49 -13.72 -0.43
CA LYS A 8 11.44 -13.59 0.59
C LYS A 8 11.89 -12.60 1.66
N LYS A 9 11.01 -11.65 2.01
CA LYS A 9 11.25 -10.69 3.10
C LYS A 9 10.78 -11.31 4.42
N THR A 10 11.57 -11.17 5.48
CA THR A 10 11.20 -11.62 6.82
C THR A 10 10.83 -10.42 7.67
N ILE A 11 9.56 -10.33 8.08
CA ILE A 11 9.13 -9.34 9.06
C ILE A 11 9.52 -9.79 10.47
N LYS A 12 10.19 -8.91 11.21
CA LYS A 12 10.50 -9.11 12.63
C LYS A 12 9.51 -8.33 13.47
N ILE A 13 8.92 -9.00 14.45
CA ILE A 13 7.87 -8.45 15.31
C ILE A 13 8.43 -8.27 16.72
N ASN A 14 8.06 -7.17 17.38
CA ASN A 14 8.34 -6.97 18.81
C ASN A 14 7.15 -7.47 19.65
N PRO A 15 7.30 -8.56 20.43
CA PRO A 15 6.21 -9.12 21.24
C PRO A 15 5.81 -8.23 22.41
N ASP A 16 6.69 -7.33 22.87
CA ASP A 16 6.43 -6.45 24.02
C ASP A 16 5.64 -5.18 23.63
N ASN A 17 5.30 -5.04 22.34
CA ASN A 17 4.50 -3.92 21.86
C ASN A 17 3.01 -4.20 22.11
N GLY A 18 2.32 -3.31 22.84
CA GLY A 18 0.90 -3.45 23.14
C GLY A 18 -0.01 -3.60 21.91
N ILE A 19 0.37 -3.03 20.76
CA ILE A 19 -0.36 -3.21 19.48
C ILE A 19 -0.32 -4.68 19.05
N MET A 20 0.83 -5.34 19.17
CA MET A 20 0.96 -6.75 18.78
C MET A 20 0.19 -7.67 19.73
N GLU A 21 0.17 -7.35 21.02
CA GLU A 21 -0.61 -8.10 22.01
C GLU A 21 -2.11 -7.99 21.73
N GLU A 22 -2.61 -6.79 21.42
CA GLU A 22 -4.01 -6.55 21.09
C GLU A 22 -4.41 -7.23 19.78
N LEU A 23 -3.58 -7.13 18.73
CA LEU A 23 -3.80 -7.84 17.47
C LEU A 23 -3.86 -9.36 17.67
N ARG A 24 -3.02 -9.91 18.56
CA ARG A 24 -3.05 -11.34 18.90
C ARG A 24 -4.39 -11.72 19.54
N LYS A 25 -4.83 -10.96 20.56
CA LYS A 25 -6.09 -11.23 21.26
C LYS A 25 -7.30 -11.19 20.31
N ARG A 26 -7.35 -10.20 19.41
CA ARG A 26 -8.43 -10.08 18.42
C ARG A 26 -8.41 -11.22 17.41
N ALA A 27 -7.24 -11.59 16.90
CA ALA A 27 -7.10 -12.71 15.97
C ALA A 27 -7.43 -14.08 16.61
N GLU A 28 -7.19 -14.23 17.92
CA GLU A 28 -7.59 -15.42 18.69
C GLU A 28 -9.12 -15.48 18.88
N ALA A 29 -9.77 -14.33 19.06
CA ALA A 29 -11.22 -14.23 19.21
C ALA A 29 -11.95 -14.49 17.87
N ASP A 30 -11.50 -13.86 16.78
CA ASP A 30 -12.02 -14.11 15.44
C ASP A 30 -10.88 -14.05 14.39
N LYS A 31 -10.61 -15.20 13.77
CA LYS A 31 -9.60 -15.33 12.72
C LYS A 31 -10.03 -14.73 11.39
N ASN A 32 -11.33 -14.48 11.22
CA ASN A 32 -11.91 -13.96 10.00
C ASN A 32 -12.26 -12.48 10.09
N ASP A 33 -11.89 -11.80 11.18
CA ASP A 33 -12.09 -10.36 11.34
C ASP A 33 -11.31 -9.59 10.25
N GLU A 34 -12.04 -9.02 9.30
CA GLU A 34 -11.49 -8.24 8.20
C GLU A 34 -10.75 -6.99 8.71
N SER A 35 -11.19 -6.38 9.81
CA SER A 35 -10.52 -5.22 10.40
C SER A 35 -9.13 -5.58 10.95
N VAL A 36 -8.98 -6.77 11.52
CA VAL A 36 -7.70 -7.28 12.03
C VAL A 36 -6.76 -7.60 10.86
N LYS A 37 -7.27 -8.25 9.81
CA LYS A 37 -6.49 -8.49 8.57
C LYS A 37 -5.99 -7.17 7.99
N ASP A 38 -6.85 -6.15 8.00
CA ASP A 38 -6.49 -4.84 7.48
C ASP A 38 -5.41 -4.14 8.28
N LEU A 39 -5.50 -4.17 9.61
CA LEU A 39 -4.49 -3.62 10.49
C LEU A 39 -3.13 -4.32 10.33
N VAL A 40 -3.15 -5.65 10.17
CA VAL A 40 -1.92 -6.44 9.96
C VAL A 40 -1.26 -6.12 8.62
N LEU A 41 -2.05 -5.97 7.55
CA LEU A 41 -1.53 -5.56 6.24
C LEU A 41 -0.96 -4.14 6.27
N LEU A 42 -1.66 -3.21 6.94
CA LEU A 42 -1.16 -1.84 7.11
C LEU A 42 0.16 -1.80 7.89
N LEU A 43 0.29 -2.62 8.94
CA LEU A 43 1.54 -2.77 9.70
C LEU A 43 2.68 -3.27 8.81
N LEU A 44 2.40 -4.26 7.94
CA LEU A 44 3.37 -4.81 7.00
C LEU A 44 3.83 -3.76 5.98
N GLU A 45 2.90 -3.06 5.35
CA GLU A 45 3.18 -2.02 4.33
C GLU A 45 3.98 -0.86 4.95
N THR A 46 3.60 -0.44 6.16
CA THR A 46 4.35 0.58 6.92
C THR A 46 5.77 0.10 7.25
N ALA A 47 5.93 -1.17 7.64
CA ALA A 47 7.24 -1.74 7.92
C ALA A 47 8.11 -1.85 6.67
N LEU A 48 7.53 -2.13 5.50
CA LEU A 48 8.22 -2.14 4.21
C LEU A 48 8.76 -0.75 3.87
N LEU A 49 7.92 0.28 3.95
CA LEU A 49 8.30 1.67 3.71
C LEU A 49 9.44 2.11 4.65
N LYS A 50 9.30 1.85 5.96
CA LYS A 50 10.33 2.20 6.95
C LYS A 50 11.66 1.50 6.71
N SER A 51 11.61 0.27 6.18
CA SER A 51 12.80 -0.53 5.88
C SER A 51 13.42 -0.20 4.51
N GLY A 52 12.88 0.78 3.78
CA GLY A 52 13.39 1.23 2.49
C GLY A 52 12.96 0.37 1.30
N PHE A 53 11.93 -0.45 1.45
CA PHE A 53 11.33 -1.17 0.33
C PHE A 53 10.22 -0.34 -0.32
N SER A 54 10.08 -0.48 -1.64
CA SER A 54 8.91 0.01 -2.36
C SER A 54 7.68 -0.84 -2.04
N LEU A 55 6.50 -0.23 -2.12
CA LEU A 55 5.22 -0.94 -2.14
C LEU A 55 4.97 -1.51 -3.53
N ASP A 56 4.33 -2.68 -3.58
CA ASP A 56 3.92 -3.31 -4.84
C ASP A 56 2.71 -2.59 -5.46
N ASP A 57 1.77 -2.14 -4.62
CA ASP A 57 0.59 -1.37 -5.02
C ASP A 57 0.30 -0.25 -4.02
N PRO A 58 0.74 0.99 -4.30
CA PRO A 58 0.48 2.15 -3.45
C PRO A 58 -1.00 2.55 -3.36
N ASN A 59 -1.82 2.27 -4.38
CA ASN A 59 -3.23 2.67 -4.41
C ASN A 59 -4.03 1.80 -3.43
N THR A 60 -3.75 0.49 -3.38
CA THR A 60 -4.34 -0.41 -2.38
C THR A 60 -3.95 -0.01 -0.95
N PHE A 61 -2.70 0.41 -0.71
CA PHE A 61 -2.26 0.91 0.59
C PHE A 61 -3.02 2.20 0.98
N ALA A 62 -3.18 3.14 0.05
CA ALA A 62 -3.95 4.36 0.28
C ALA A 62 -5.41 4.06 0.62
N ALA A 63 -6.09 3.22 -0.19
CA ALA A 63 -7.46 2.81 0.05
C ALA A 63 -7.65 2.20 1.45
N ARG A 64 -6.68 1.39 1.92
CA ARG A 64 -6.67 0.81 3.27
C ARG A 64 -6.58 1.87 4.37
N ILE A 65 -5.74 2.89 4.19
CA ILE A 65 -5.64 4.03 5.12
C ILE A 65 -6.97 4.78 5.17
N HIS A 66 -7.56 5.08 4.02
CA HIS A 66 -8.85 5.78 3.94
C HIS A 66 -9.96 5.00 4.66
N ARG A 67 -10.05 3.67 4.47
CA ARG A 67 -11.00 2.83 5.19
C ARG A 67 -10.76 2.88 6.71
N MET A 68 -9.51 2.80 7.17
CA MET A 68 -9.22 2.90 8.60
C MET A 68 -9.57 4.28 9.20
N LEU A 69 -9.39 5.35 8.44
CA LEU A 69 -9.82 6.69 8.87
C LEU A 69 -11.34 6.78 8.99
N LYS A 70 -12.09 6.24 8.01
CA LYS A 70 -13.56 6.19 8.08
C LYS A 70 -14.04 5.43 9.31
N VAL A 71 -13.47 4.25 9.59
CA VAL A 71 -13.78 3.46 10.80
C VAL A 71 -13.43 4.24 12.09
N GLY A 72 -12.25 4.85 12.14
CA GLY A 72 -11.81 5.61 13.31
C GLY A 72 -12.64 6.86 13.59
N LEU A 73 -13.23 7.46 12.55
CA LEU A 73 -14.13 8.61 12.63
C LEU A 73 -15.61 8.22 12.72
N SER A 74 -15.93 6.91 12.70
CA SER A 74 -17.31 6.39 12.67
C SER A 74 -18.15 6.99 11.53
N ILE A 75 -17.52 7.19 10.36
CA ILE A 75 -18.20 7.62 9.14
C ILE A 75 -18.66 6.36 8.42
N ASP A 76 -19.97 6.13 8.38
CA ASP A 76 -20.56 4.99 7.69
C ASP A 76 -20.25 5.05 6.18
N GLU A 77 -19.98 3.87 5.60
CA GLU A 77 -19.64 3.69 4.18
C GLU A 77 -20.73 4.21 3.22
N GLU A 78 -21.95 4.43 3.70
CA GLU A 78 -23.07 5.01 2.94
C GLU A 78 -22.92 6.51 2.64
N ASN A 79 -21.99 7.20 3.29
CA ASN A 79 -21.60 8.54 2.85
C ASN A 79 -20.58 8.37 1.71
N GLU A 80 -21.09 8.02 0.53
CA GLU A 80 -20.41 8.15 -0.75
C GLU A 80 -20.15 9.64 -1.04
N ASP A 81 -19.17 10.22 -0.35
CA ASP A 81 -18.51 11.40 -0.87
C ASP A 81 -17.67 10.94 -2.06
N GLY A 82 -18.33 11.02 -3.23
CA GLY A 82 -17.87 10.75 -4.59
C GLY A 82 -16.47 10.16 -4.74
N GLU A 83 -16.42 8.95 -5.28
CA GLU A 83 -15.22 8.42 -5.95
C GLU A 83 -14.68 9.50 -6.90
N LEU A 84 -13.67 10.22 -6.43
CA LEU A 84 -12.83 11.06 -7.23
C LEU A 84 -12.13 10.12 -8.20
N GLU A 85 -12.58 10.17 -9.46
CA GLU A 85 -11.92 9.55 -10.60
C GLU A 85 -10.42 9.83 -10.52
N GLU A 86 -9.62 8.75 -10.58
CA GLU A 86 -8.16 8.79 -10.64
C GLU A 86 -7.69 9.53 -11.93
N GLU A 87 -7.61 10.86 -11.89
CA GLU A 87 -6.75 11.61 -12.81
C GLU A 87 -5.35 11.71 -12.21
N GLY A 88 -4.43 10.86 -12.65
CA GLY A 88 -3.05 10.93 -12.16
C GLY A 88 -2.07 9.90 -12.69
N ASN A 89 -2.18 9.45 -13.94
CA ASN A 89 -1.08 8.72 -14.57
C ASN A 89 -0.86 9.14 -16.04
N GLU A 90 -0.30 10.34 -16.23
CA GLU A 90 0.26 10.77 -17.52
C GLU A 90 1.71 11.27 -17.43
N GLU A 91 2.50 10.84 -16.44
CA GLU A 91 3.94 11.13 -16.41
C GLU A 91 4.79 9.90 -16.76
N SER A 92 4.68 9.39 -18.00
CA SER A 92 5.71 8.50 -18.55
C SER A 92 5.92 8.55 -20.06
N ASN A 93 5.37 9.55 -20.79
CA ASN A 93 5.48 9.61 -22.25
C ASN A 93 6.07 10.90 -22.85
N MET A 94 6.95 11.59 -22.12
CA MET A 94 7.62 12.82 -22.62
C MET A 94 9.16 12.71 -22.66
N GLU A 95 9.75 11.53 -22.92
CA GLU A 95 11.20 11.43 -23.17
C GLU A 95 11.62 10.47 -24.30
N ARG A 96 10.81 10.36 -25.37
CA ARG A 96 11.22 9.64 -26.61
C ARG A 96 11.10 10.45 -27.91
N GLY A 97 10.71 11.72 -27.83
CA GLY A 97 10.42 12.55 -29.01
C GLY A 97 11.57 13.39 -29.59
N GLN A 98 12.69 13.59 -28.88
CA GLN A 98 13.64 14.67 -29.24
C GLN A 98 14.99 14.24 -29.86
N LEU A 99 15.20 12.96 -30.20
CA LEU A 99 16.50 12.49 -30.72
C LEU A 99 16.59 12.27 -32.24
N LYS A 100 15.62 12.72 -33.05
CA LYS A 100 15.68 12.52 -34.53
C LYS A 100 15.85 13.78 -35.40
N ASN A 101 15.84 14.98 -34.83
CA ASN A 101 16.04 16.22 -35.61
C ASN A 101 17.33 16.96 -35.22
N SER A 102 18.47 16.28 -35.22
CA SER A 102 19.78 16.93 -35.25
C SER A 102 20.87 15.88 -35.52
N LYS A 103 21.14 15.62 -36.80
CA LYS A 103 22.47 15.30 -37.37
C LYS A 103 22.29 14.94 -38.85
N GLY A 104 22.88 15.74 -39.73
CA GLY A 104 23.12 15.37 -41.12
C GLY A 104 22.50 16.31 -42.16
N ILE A 105 22.72 17.62 -42.04
CA ILE A 105 22.92 18.46 -43.23
C ILE A 105 24.38 18.24 -43.65
N ASN A 106 24.57 18.07 -44.96
CA ASN A 106 25.75 17.65 -45.74
C ASN A 106 25.95 16.15 -45.87
#